data_AF-A0A3M6GSU5-F1
#
_entry.id   AF-A0A3M6GSU5-F1
#
_cell.length_a   1.000
_cell.length_b   1.000
_cell.length_c   1.000
_cell.angle_alpha   90.00
_cell.angle_beta   90.00
_cell.angle_gamma   90.00
#
_symmetry.space_group_name_H-M   'P 1'
#
loop_
_entity.id
_entity.type
_entity.pdbx_description
1 polymer ?
#
loop_
_entity_poly.entity_id
_entity_poly.type
_entity_poly.pdbx_seq_one_letter_code
_entity_poly.pdbx_strand_id
1 'polypeptide(L)'
;MYLDEIGDLPLPIQVKLLAALENHEVTRVGAHQPSPVDVRLVAATSIDLAQAVAAGKFHERLYHYLSEGRLDLPALREQPGNILPLAEYFVGIYSQRLSLPVQLISEDAQRTLEAHSWPGNTRELENVIHFALLVSSGDEIRAEDINLPDIAAPLTLIERQARLLVSSGDREQLCALRRLLETVTSQLEQNPA
;
A
#
# COMPACT_ATOMS: atom_id res chain seq x y z
N MET A 1 8.69 -2.42 21.28
CA MET A 1 9.46 -2.02 20.08
C MET A 1 8.64 -2.38 18.85
N TYR A 2 8.61 -1.51 17.84
CA TYR A 2 7.94 -1.76 16.56
C TYR A 2 8.97 -1.74 15.43
N LEU A 3 8.90 -2.73 14.53
CA LEU A 3 9.70 -2.79 13.31
C LEU A 3 8.75 -2.89 12.12
N ASP A 4 8.74 -1.86 11.29
CA ASP A 4 8.04 -1.89 10.02
C ASP A 4 8.94 -2.49 8.94
N GLU A 5 8.32 -3.16 7.96
CA GLU A 5 8.98 -3.89 6.88
C GLU A 5 10.17 -4.75 7.32
N ILE A 6 9.94 -5.64 8.29
CA ILE A 6 10.98 -6.54 8.81
C ILE A 6 11.60 -7.42 7.71
N GLY A 7 10.86 -7.69 6.64
CA GLY A 7 11.32 -8.43 5.45
C GLY A 7 12.48 -7.77 4.72
N ASP A 8 12.65 -6.46 4.84
CA ASP A 8 13.73 -5.70 4.19
C ASP A 8 15.04 -5.67 5.01
N LEU A 9 15.03 -6.24 6.22
CA LEU A 9 16.23 -6.29 7.04
C LEU A 9 17.33 -7.12 6.36
N PRO A 10 18.59 -6.65 6.32
CA PRO A 10 19.70 -7.48 5.86
C PRO A 10 19.90 -8.71 6.76
N LEU A 11 20.24 -9.87 6.18
CA LEU A 11 20.46 -11.13 6.92
C LEU A 11 21.35 -11.00 8.18
N PRO A 12 22.49 -10.26 8.17
CA PRO A 12 23.30 -10.11 9.38
C PRO A 12 22.57 -9.39 10.53
N ILE A 13 21.64 -8.50 10.20
CA ILE A 13 20.80 -7.81 11.19
C ILE A 13 19.71 -8.74 11.71
N GLN A 14 19.12 -9.56 10.84
CA GLN A 14 18.14 -10.57 11.25
C GLN A 14 18.72 -11.55 12.29
N VAL A 15 19.97 -12.01 12.10
CA VAL A 15 20.66 -12.88 13.06
C VAL A 15 20.88 -12.19 14.41
N LYS A 16 21.28 -10.91 14.40
CA LYS A 16 21.46 -10.13 15.63
C LYS A 16 20.14 -9.86 16.35
N LEU A 17 19.08 -9.59 15.59
CA LEU A 17 17.74 -9.41 16.14
C LEU A 17 17.27 -10.70 16.82
N LEU A 18 17.42 -11.84 16.14
CA LEU A 18 17.08 -13.13 16.72
C LEU A 18 17.86 -13.42 18.01
N ALA A 19 19.18 -13.19 18.00
CA ALA A 19 19.99 -13.35 19.20
C ALA A 19 19.54 -12.43 20.36
N ALA A 20 19.09 -11.21 20.06
CA ALA A 20 18.56 -10.31 21.07
C ALA A 20 17.22 -10.76 21.65
N LEU A 21 16.37 -11.35 20.82
CA LEU A 21 15.06 -11.89 21.21
C LEU A 21 15.18 -13.20 22.00
N GLU A 22 16.11 -14.08 21.63
CA GLU A 22 16.34 -15.37 22.31
C GLU A 22 17.11 -15.19 23.62
N ASN A 23 18.17 -14.38 23.62
CA ASN A 23 19.06 -14.25 24.79
C ASN A 23 18.66 -13.12 25.73
N HIS A 24 17.69 -12.28 25.35
CA HIS A 24 17.32 -11.07 26.11
C HIS A 24 18.52 -10.15 26.38
N GLU A 25 19.44 -10.05 25.42
CA GLU A 25 20.69 -9.32 25.55
C GLU A 25 21.06 -8.61 24.24
N VAL A 26 21.64 -7.41 24.32
CA VAL A 26 22.18 -6.70 23.16
C VAL A 26 23.62 -6.24 23.41
N THR A 27 24.45 -6.35 22.38
CA THR A 27 25.81 -5.79 22.38
C THR A 27 25.81 -4.50 21.57
N ARG A 28 26.10 -3.37 22.22
CA ARG A 28 26.28 -2.09 21.51
C ARG A 28 27.50 -2.17 20.60
N VAL A 29 27.48 -1.43 19.49
CA VAL A 29 28.64 -1.36 18.60
C VAL A 29 29.86 -0.85 19.38
N GLY A 30 30.95 -1.61 19.34
CA GLY A 30 32.19 -1.31 20.08
C GLY A 30 32.19 -1.72 21.55
N ALA A 31 31.08 -2.25 22.08
CA ALA A 31 31.07 -2.84 23.42
C ALA A 31 31.54 -4.31 23.37
N HIS A 32 32.30 -4.72 24.38
CA HIS A 32 32.76 -6.10 24.54
C HIS A 32 31.79 -6.96 25.36
N GLN A 33 30.89 -6.34 26.11
CA GLN A 33 29.97 -7.03 27.01
C GLN A 33 28.51 -6.80 26.60
N PRO A 34 27.69 -7.85 26.54
CA PRO A 34 26.26 -7.71 26.31
C PRO A 34 25.58 -7.00 27.49
N SER A 35 24.46 -6.34 27.22
CA SER A 35 23.60 -5.73 28.22
C SER A 35 22.23 -6.39 28.17
N PRO A 36 21.64 -6.76 29.32
CA PRO A 36 20.31 -7.36 29.35
C PRO A 36 19.26 -6.36 28.87
N VAL A 37 18.25 -6.86 28.17
CA VAL A 37 17.12 -6.11 27.66
C VAL A 37 15.83 -6.88 27.84
N ASP A 38 14.78 -6.17 28.25
CA ASP A 38 13.42 -6.69 28.25
C ASP A 38 12.63 -5.95 27.17
N VAL A 39 12.37 -6.63 26.05
CA VAL A 39 11.74 -6.02 24.87
C VAL A 39 10.67 -6.94 24.33
N ARG A 40 9.47 -6.38 24.20
CA ARG A 40 8.41 -6.95 23.37
C ARG A 40 8.53 -6.40 21.94
N LEU A 41 8.66 -7.29 20.96
CA LEU A 41 8.69 -6.95 19.54
C LEU A 41 7.29 -7.07 18.93
N VAL A 42 6.90 -6.05 18.16
CA VAL A 42 5.82 -6.11 17.18
C VAL A 42 6.46 -5.80 15.83
N ALA A 43 6.26 -6.66 14.84
CA ALA A 43 6.81 -6.49 13.51
C ALA A 43 5.70 -6.50 12.47
N ALA A 44 5.89 -5.75 11.39
CA ALA A 44 5.02 -5.75 10.22
C ALA A 44 5.84 -5.98 8.96
N THR A 45 5.18 -6.51 7.92
CA THR A 45 5.77 -6.60 6.58
C THR A 45 4.68 -6.76 5.53
N SER A 46 4.93 -6.23 4.34
CA SER A 46 4.08 -6.37 3.16
C SER A 46 4.42 -7.58 2.29
N ILE A 47 5.55 -8.25 2.54
CA ILE A 47 6.00 -9.41 1.75
C ILE A 47 5.69 -10.74 2.44
N ASP A 48 5.53 -11.80 1.64
CA ASP A 48 5.41 -13.16 2.15
C ASP A 48 6.78 -13.65 2.68
N LEU A 49 6.92 -13.69 4.01
CA LEU A 49 8.15 -14.15 4.65
C LEU A 49 8.47 -15.61 4.35
N ALA A 50 7.49 -16.47 4.10
CA ALA A 50 7.76 -17.87 3.75
C ALA A 50 8.46 -17.96 2.39
N GLN A 51 8.01 -17.15 1.42
CA GLN A 51 8.71 -17.01 0.13
C GLN A 51 10.08 -16.37 0.28
N ALA A 52 10.22 -15.38 1.17
CA ALA A 52 11.51 -14.74 1.44
C ALA A 52 12.53 -15.71 2.06
N VAL A 53 12.08 -16.62 2.93
CA VAL A 53 12.90 -17.72 3.46
C VAL A 53 13.32 -18.67 2.34
N ALA A 54 12.38 -19.12 1.50
CA ALA A 54 12.68 -20.01 0.38
C ALA A 54 13.67 -19.38 -0.62
N ALA A 55 13.63 -18.06 -0.80
CA ALA A 55 14.57 -17.31 -1.63
C ALA A 55 15.91 -17.00 -0.94
N GLY A 56 16.11 -17.44 0.31
CA GLY A 56 17.32 -17.18 1.10
C GLY A 56 17.51 -15.72 1.52
N LYS A 57 16.46 -14.89 1.45
CA LYS A 57 16.48 -13.47 1.83
C LYS A 57 16.08 -13.26 3.29
N PHE A 58 15.44 -14.24 3.90
CA PHE A 58 15.00 -14.17 5.29
C PHE A 58 15.46 -15.40 6.09
N HIS A 59 15.86 -15.18 7.33
CA HIS A 59 16.42 -16.19 8.20
C HIS A 59 15.31 -17.10 8.75
N GLU A 60 15.36 -18.38 8.41
CA GLU A 60 14.34 -19.37 8.74
C GLU A 60 14.00 -19.39 10.24
N ARG A 61 15.01 -19.39 11.12
CA ARG A 61 14.75 -19.40 12.58
C ARG A 61 14.03 -18.13 13.07
N LEU A 62 14.31 -16.97 12.47
CA LEU A 62 13.60 -15.73 12.83
C LEU A 62 12.15 -15.78 12.33
N TYR A 63 11.91 -16.34 11.14
CA TYR A 63 10.57 -16.54 10.62
C TYR A 63 9.72 -17.40 11.57
N HIS A 64 10.26 -18.53 12.04
CA HIS A 64 9.56 -19.39 12.99
C HIS A 64 9.28 -18.69 14.32
N TYR A 65 10.25 -17.96 14.88
CA TYR A 65 10.07 -17.18 16.11
C TYR A 65 8.92 -16.16 15.98
N LEU A 66 8.83 -15.47 14.84
CA LEU A 66 7.77 -14.47 14.60
C LEU A 66 6.41 -15.09 14.28
N SER A 67 6.39 -16.32 13.74
CA SER A 67 5.17 -16.97 13.27
C SER A 67 4.19 -17.33 14.39
N GLU A 68 4.65 -17.50 15.63
CA GLU A 68 3.79 -17.83 16.77
C GLU A 68 2.74 -16.75 17.09
N GLY A 69 3.05 -15.49 16.80
CA GLY A 69 2.19 -14.33 17.04
C GLY A 69 1.59 -13.72 15.78
N ARG A 70 1.54 -14.47 14.67
CA ARG A 70 1.12 -13.94 13.37
C ARG A 70 -0.35 -13.50 13.40
N LEU A 71 -0.58 -12.25 13.00
CA LEU A 71 -1.90 -11.69 12.74
C LEU A 71 -1.94 -11.22 11.29
N ASP A 72 -2.82 -11.82 10.50
CA ASP A 72 -3.06 -11.34 9.14
C ASP A 72 -4.01 -10.15 9.19
N LEU A 73 -3.60 -9.04 8.55
CA LEU A 73 -4.42 -7.85 8.39
C LEU A 73 -5.05 -7.89 6.99
N PRO A 74 -6.37 -8.09 6.89
CA PRO A 74 -7.05 -8.14 5.60
C PRO A 74 -7.00 -6.77 4.92
N ALA A 75 -7.05 -6.78 3.59
CA ALA A 75 -7.13 -5.55 2.82
C ALA A 75 -8.48 -4.85 3.06
N LEU A 76 -8.54 -3.53 2.86
CA LEU A 76 -9.75 -2.75 3.10
C LEU A 76 -10.94 -3.23 2.23
N ARG A 77 -10.66 -3.66 0.99
CA ARG A 77 -11.66 -4.26 0.08
C ARG A 77 -12.29 -5.57 0.58
N GLU A 78 -11.60 -6.28 1.48
CA GLU A 78 -12.12 -7.52 2.09
C GLU A 78 -13.04 -7.21 3.27
N GLN A 79 -13.06 -5.94 3.72
CA GLN A 79 -13.85 -5.45 4.85
C GLN A 79 -14.58 -4.15 4.48
N PRO A 80 -15.50 -4.17 3.49
CA PRO A 80 -16.17 -2.95 3.01
C PRO A 80 -16.94 -2.22 4.12
N GLY A 81 -17.47 -2.95 5.11
CA GLY A 81 -18.14 -2.34 6.27
C GLY A 81 -17.25 -1.45 7.14
N ASN A 82 -15.92 -1.50 6.97
CA ASN A 82 -14.99 -0.61 7.65
C ASN A 82 -14.73 0.70 6.88
N ILE A 83 -15.11 0.79 5.60
CA ILE A 83 -14.80 1.94 4.75
C ILE A 83 -15.47 3.21 5.28
N LEU A 84 -16.79 3.20 5.49
CA LEU A 84 -17.51 4.38 5.97
C LEU A 84 -17.08 4.81 7.38
N PRO A 85 -17.01 3.94 8.41
CA PRO A 85 -16.55 4.35 9.74
C PRO A 85 -15.13 4.94 9.74
N LEU A 86 -14.23 4.41 8.90
CA LEU A 86 -12.89 4.96 8.73
C LEU A 86 -12.91 6.32 8.02
N ALA A 87 -13.74 6.48 6.98
CA ALA A 87 -13.91 7.73 6.28
C ALA A 87 -14.42 8.83 7.24
N GLU A 88 -15.47 8.54 8.01
CA GLU A 88 -16.02 9.46 9.02
C GLU A 88 -14.99 9.81 10.10
N TYR A 89 -14.19 8.83 10.53
CA TYR A 89 -13.09 9.06 11.46
C TYR A 89 -12.05 10.05 10.89
N PHE A 90 -11.65 9.87 9.63
CA PHE A 90 -10.72 10.80 8.98
C PHE A 90 -11.35 12.19 8.79
N VAL A 91 -12.63 12.27 8.42
CA VAL A 91 -13.34 13.56 8.36
C VAL A 91 -13.27 14.28 9.69
N GLY A 92 -13.59 13.61 10.79
CA GLY A 92 -13.52 14.19 12.14
C GLY A 92 -12.12 14.72 12.50
N ILE A 93 -11.07 13.95 12.19
CA ILE A 93 -9.68 14.37 12.45
C ILE A 93 -9.27 15.57 11.61
N TYR A 94 -9.55 15.54 10.30
CA TYR A 94 -9.06 16.56 9.37
C TYR A 94 -9.88 17.84 9.42
N SER A 95 -11.20 17.78 9.64
CA SER A 95 -12.01 18.97 9.91
C SER A 95 -11.46 19.75 11.12
N GLN A 96 -11.12 19.06 12.21
CA GLN A 96 -10.52 19.72 13.38
C GLN A 96 -9.15 20.33 13.06
N ARG A 97 -8.27 19.61 12.37
CA ARG A 97 -6.93 20.11 11.99
C ARG A 97 -6.98 21.31 11.05
N LEU A 98 -7.94 21.33 10.13
CA LEU A 98 -8.14 22.40 9.15
C LEU A 98 -9.01 23.54 9.67
N SER A 99 -9.54 23.44 10.90
CA SER A 99 -10.50 24.39 11.48
C SER A 99 -11.75 24.57 10.61
N LEU A 100 -12.18 23.49 9.97
CA LEU A 100 -13.40 23.40 9.19
C LEU A 100 -14.53 22.78 10.03
N PRO A 101 -15.81 23.07 9.74
CA PRO A 101 -16.89 22.28 10.28
C PRO A 101 -16.74 20.80 9.89
N VAL A 102 -17.22 19.91 10.76
CA VAL A 102 -17.30 18.48 10.43
C VAL A 102 -18.38 18.32 9.37
N GLN A 103 -17.97 17.90 8.17
CA GLN A 103 -18.88 17.67 7.06
C GLN A 103 -19.47 16.25 7.14
N LEU A 104 -20.69 16.08 6.65
CA LEU A 104 -21.28 14.75 6.47
C LEU A 104 -20.78 14.12 5.18
N ILE A 105 -20.83 12.79 5.06
CA ILE A 105 -20.59 12.08 3.80
C ILE A 105 -21.96 11.77 3.20
N SER A 106 -22.23 12.27 1.99
CA SER A 106 -23.50 11.99 1.29
C SER A 106 -23.65 10.50 0.95
N GLU A 107 -24.88 10.03 0.75
CA GLU A 107 -25.13 8.63 0.34
C GLU A 107 -24.40 8.26 -0.96
N ASP A 108 -24.36 9.17 -1.94
CA ASP A 108 -23.70 8.91 -3.22
C ASP A 108 -22.17 8.88 -3.07
N ALA A 109 -21.62 9.70 -2.17
CA ALA A 109 -20.21 9.66 -1.80
C ALA A 109 -19.87 8.32 -1.12
N GLN A 110 -20.70 7.87 -0.17
CA GLN A 110 -20.54 6.55 0.47
C GLN A 110 -20.53 5.42 -0.56
N ARG A 111 -21.52 5.37 -1.46
CA ARG A 111 -21.57 4.35 -2.53
C ARG A 111 -20.30 4.37 -3.38
N THR A 112 -19.77 5.55 -3.68
CA THR A 112 -18.52 5.72 -4.43
C THR A 112 -17.32 5.16 -3.68
N LEU A 113 -17.22 5.41 -2.36
CA LEU A 113 -16.16 4.86 -1.53
C LEU A 113 -16.25 3.34 -1.40
N GLU A 114 -17.45 2.79 -1.24
CA GLU A 114 -17.68 1.35 -1.10
C GLU A 114 -17.45 0.57 -2.41
N ALA A 115 -17.63 1.21 -3.56
CA ALA A 115 -17.40 0.59 -4.87
C ALA A 115 -15.91 0.49 -5.25
N HIS A 116 -15.02 1.24 -4.58
CA HIS A 116 -13.60 1.26 -4.92
C HIS A 116 -12.83 0.08 -4.29
N SER A 117 -11.78 -0.38 -4.98
CA SER A 117 -10.97 -1.53 -4.56
C SER A 117 -9.87 -1.20 -3.54
N TRP A 118 -9.60 0.08 -3.29
CA TRP A 118 -8.62 0.56 -2.30
C TRP A 118 -7.25 -0.16 -2.33
N PRO A 119 -6.49 -0.12 -3.44
CA PRO A 119 -5.17 -0.74 -3.54
C PRO A 119 -4.17 -0.22 -2.49
N GLY A 120 -4.28 1.06 -2.10
CA GLY A 120 -3.50 1.67 -1.02
C GLY A 120 -4.15 1.57 0.36
N ASN A 121 -5.21 0.75 0.51
CA ASN A 121 -5.94 0.49 1.74
C ASN A 121 -6.32 1.80 2.48
N THR A 122 -6.14 1.82 3.80
CA THR A 122 -6.49 2.93 4.68
C THR A 122 -5.72 4.21 4.38
N ARG A 123 -4.48 4.12 3.89
CA ARG A 123 -3.66 5.28 3.54
C ARG A 123 -4.20 6.01 2.31
N GLU A 124 -4.72 5.25 1.33
CA GLU A 124 -5.38 5.85 0.17
C GLU A 124 -6.71 6.50 0.57
N LEU A 125 -7.53 5.80 1.37
CA LEU A 125 -8.78 6.34 1.90
C LEU A 125 -8.54 7.65 2.66
N GLU A 126 -7.55 7.68 3.54
CA GLU A 126 -7.16 8.87 4.30
C GLU A 126 -6.86 10.06 3.37
N ASN A 127 -6.05 9.84 2.33
CA ASN A 127 -5.68 10.89 1.38
C ASN A 127 -6.88 11.40 0.57
N VAL A 128 -7.74 10.48 0.11
CA VAL A 128 -8.96 10.82 -0.64
C VAL A 128 -9.88 11.68 0.21
N ILE A 129 -10.13 11.29 1.46
CA ILE A 129 -11.01 12.05 2.37
C ILE A 129 -10.39 13.40 2.73
N HIS A 130 -9.09 13.44 3.01
CA HIS A 130 -8.40 14.70 3.29
C HIS A 130 -8.49 15.66 2.09
N PHE A 131 -8.32 15.17 0.85
CA PHE A 131 -8.49 15.99 -0.34
C PHE A 131 -9.93 16.44 -0.53
N ALA A 132 -10.91 15.55 -0.35
CA ALA A 132 -12.33 15.85 -0.45
C ALA A 132 -12.73 17.00 0.49
N LEU A 133 -12.20 17.04 1.71
CA LEU A 133 -12.40 18.14 2.65
C LEU A 133 -11.82 19.49 2.19
N LEU A 134 -10.76 19.49 1.38
CA LEU A 134 -10.14 20.71 0.87
C LEU A 134 -10.88 21.29 -0.34
N VAL A 135 -11.56 20.45 -1.13
CA VAL A 135 -12.26 20.87 -2.36
C VAL A 135 -13.76 21.03 -2.17
N SER A 136 -14.35 20.30 -1.23
CA SER A 136 -15.77 20.39 -0.91
C SER A 136 -16.16 21.81 -0.52
N SER A 137 -17.30 22.23 -1.06
CA SER A 137 -17.88 23.54 -0.78
C SER A 137 -19.23 23.33 -0.08
N GLY A 138 -19.23 23.29 1.26
CA GLY A 138 -20.46 23.17 2.04
C GLY A 138 -20.31 22.33 3.30
N ASP A 139 -21.44 21.79 3.76
CA ASP A 139 -21.55 20.99 4.98
C ASP A 139 -21.52 19.46 4.70
N GLU A 140 -21.38 19.06 3.43
CA GLU A 140 -21.47 17.67 2.99
C GLU A 140 -20.47 17.38 1.86
N ILE A 141 -19.74 16.28 2.01
CA ILE A 141 -18.84 15.70 0.99
C ILE A 141 -19.69 14.91 0.00
N ARG A 142 -19.60 15.32 -1.27
CA ARG A 142 -20.34 14.71 -2.37
C ARG A 142 -19.45 13.78 -3.20
N ALA A 143 -20.08 12.94 -4.01
CA ALA A 143 -19.36 12.02 -4.90
C ALA A 143 -18.38 12.76 -5.83
N GLU A 144 -18.72 13.99 -6.24
CA GLU A 144 -17.87 14.86 -7.06
C GLU A 144 -16.60 15.37 -6.36
N ASP A 145 -16.59 15.42 -5.02
CA ASP A 145 -15.43 15.82 -4.23
C ASP A 145 -14.45 14.65 -4.01
N ILE A 146 -14.92 13.41 -4.20
CA ILE A 146 -14.11 12.20 -4.06
C ILE A 146 -13.31 11.97 -5.34
N ASN A 147 -12.06 12.41 -5.31
CA ASN A 147 -11.12 12.14 -6.39
C ASN A 147 -10.42 10.80 -6.17
N LEU A 148 -11.03 9.71 -6.66
CA LEU A 148 -10.41 8.39 -6.64
C LEU A 148 -9.36 8.27 -7.75
N PRO A 149 -8.11 7.85 -7.45
CA PRO A 149 -7.14 7.54 -8.48
C PRO A 149 -7.65 6.33 -9.27
N ASP A 150 -8.04 6.58 -10.51
CA ASP A 150 -8.63 5.56 -11.36
C ASP A 150 -7.57 4.48 -11.69
N ILE A 151 -7.76 3.26 -11.22
CA ILE A 151 -6.89 2.12 -11.59
C ILE A 151 -7.23 1.65 -13.01
N ALA A 152 -8.32 2.12 -13.63
CA ALA A 152 -8.53 2.00 -15.07
C ALA A 152 -7.68 3.01 -15.87
N ALA A 153 -7.00 3.94 -15.20
CA ALA A 153 -6.09 4.90 -15.83
C ALA A 153 -4.90 4.29 -16.61
N PRO A 154 -4.32 3.11 -16.31
CA PRO A 154 -3.21 2.60 -17.08
C PRO A 154 -3.58 2.40 -18.55
N LEU A 155 -4.76 1.82 -18.82
CA LEU A 155 -5.21 1.62 -20.19
C LEU A 155 -5.63 2.93 -20.85
N THR A 156 -6.32 3.83 -20.15
CA THR A 156 -6.68 5.14 -20.72
C THR A 156 -5.46 6.06 -20.90
N LEU A 157 -4.42 5.91 -20.07
CA LEU A 157 -3.14 6.61 -20.19
C LEU A 157 -2.32 6.04 -21.36
N ILE A 158 -2.24 4.70 -21.49
CA ILE A 158 -1.64 4.03 -22.64
C ILE A 158 -2.37 4.43 -23.92
N GLU A 159 -3.70 4.42 -23.91
CA GLU A 159 -4.53 4.84 -25.04
C GLU A 159 -4.28 6.31 -25.40
N ARG A 160 -4.22 7.20 -24.40
CA ARG A 160 -3.93 8.63 -24.62
C ARG A 160 -2.52 8.84 -25.17
N GLN A 161 -1.52 8.15 -24.64
CA GLN A 161 -0.14 8.23 -25.14
C GLN A 161 -0.01 7.67 -26.56
N ALA A 162 -0.68 6.55 -26.86
CA ALA A 162 -0.74 5.98 -28.20
C ALA A 162 -1.41 6.96 -29.19
N ARG A 163 -2.53 7.60 -28.81
CA ARG A 163 -3.19 8.63 -29.63
C ARG A 163 -2.31 9.86 -29.88
N LEU A 164 -1.49 10.27 -28.91
CA LEU A 164 -0.54 11.37 -29.08
C LEU A 164 0.59 10.99 -30.04
N LEU A 165 1.18 9.81 -29.89
CA LEU A 165 2.22 9.31 -30.80
C LEU A 165 1.70 9.14 -32.23
N VAL A 166 0.45 8.71 -32.41
CA VAL A 166 -0.17 8.59 -33.73
C VAL A 166 -0.42 9.96 -34.38
N SER A 167 -0.68 11.00 -33.59
CA SER A 167 -1.00 12.34 -34.11
C SER A 167 0.22 13.24 -34.32
N SER A 168 1.29 13.10 -33.52
CA SER A 168 2.46 13.97 -33.59
C SER A 168 3.82 13.26 -33.57
N GLY A 169 3.85 11.93 -33.63
CA GLY A 169 5.08 11.14 -33.55
C GLY A 169 5.84 11.02 -34.87
N ASP A 170 7.16 10.91 -34.76
CA ASP A 170 8.04 10.68 -35.90
C ASP A 170 7.92 9.23 -36.42
N ARG A 171 8.36 9.01 -37.66
CA ARG A 171 8.23 7.72 -38.37
C ARG A 171 8.88 6.56 -37.60
N GLU A 172 9.95 6.83 -36.85
CA GLU A 172 10.63 5.86 -36.00
C GLU A 172 9.80 5.49 -34.76
N GLN A 173 9.14 6.48 -34.13
CA GLN A 173 8.26 6.27 -32.99
C GLN A 173 7.00 5.48 -33.36
N LEU A 174 6.43 5.74 -34.54
CA LEU A 174 5.29 4.98 -35.07
C LEU A 174 5.67 3.52 -35.37
N CYS A 175 6.85 3.27 -35.93
CA CYS A 175 7.36 1.91 -36.15
C CYS A 175 7.61 1.16 -34.83
N ALA A 176 8.14 1.83 -33.81
CA ALA A 176 8.35 1.24 -32.48
C ALA A 176 7.02 0.90 -31.80
N LEU A 177 6.05 1.81 -31.81
CA LEU A 177 4.71 1.59 -31.26
C LEU A 177 4.01 0.40 -31.95
N ARG A 178 4.08 0.33 -33.29
CA ARG A 178 3.51 -0.78 -34.06
C ARG A 178 4.09 -2.14 -33.67
N ARG A 179 5.43 -2.25 -33.57
CA ARG A 179 6.09 -3.50 -33.14
C ARG A 179 5.69 -3.90 -31.73
N LEU A 180 5.57 -2.93 -30.83
CA LEU A 180 5.17 -3.17 -29.45
C LEU A 180 3.72 -3.72 -29.39
N LEU A 181 2.80 -3.12 -30.14
CA LEU A 181 1.42 -3.61 -30.25
C LEU A 181 1.37 -5.03 -30.85
N GLU A 182 2.06 -5.30 -31.96
CA GLU A 182 2.11 -6.62 -32.58
C GLU A 182 2.66 -7.71 -31.62
N THR A 183 3.66 -7.35 -30.81
CA THR A 183 4.24 -8.27 -29.81
C THR A 183 3.23 -8.57 -28.69
N VAL A 184 2.57 -7.53 -28.17
CA VAL A 184 1.57 -7.67 -27.10
C VAL A 184 0.35 -8.45 -27.60
N THR A 185 -0.14 -8.20 -28.83
CA THR A 185 -1.26 -8.96 -29.41
C THR A 185 -0.91 -10.44 -29.56
N SER A 186 0.28 -10.77 -30.04
CA SER A 186 0.76 -12.15 -30.15
C SER A 186 0.87 -12.87 -28.81
N GLN A 187 1.30 -12.17 -27.75
CA GLN A 187 1.36 -12.72 -26.39
C GLN A 187 -0.03 -12.95 -25.78
N LEU A 188 -1.00 -12.06 -26.06
CA LEU A 188 -2.37 -12.20 -25.58
C LEU A 188 -3.10 -13.35 -26.27
N GLU A 189 -2.85 -13.58 -27.56
CA GLU A 189 -3.41 -14.73 -28.30
C GLU A 189 -2.85 -16.08 -27.81
N GLN A 190 -1.63 -16.10 -27.26
CA GLN A 190 -0.99 -17.30 -26.72
C GLN A 190 -1.38 -17.63 -25.28
N ASN A 191 -2.02 -16.72 -24.57
CA ASN A 191 -2.50 -16.92 -23.21
C ASN A 191 -3.98 -16.51 -23.09
N PRO A 192 -4.91 -17.26 -23.71
CA PRO A 192 -6.32 -17.09 -23.44
C PRO A 192 -6.55 -17.54 -22.00
N ALA A 193 -7.18 -16.68 -21.20
CA ALA A 193 -7.49 -16.92 -19.79
C ALA A 193 -8.10 -18.31 -19.52
#